data_AF-A0A2N5Z260-F1
#
_entry.id   AF-A0A2N5Z260-F1
#
_cell.length_a   1.000
_cell.length_b   1.000
_cell.length_c   1.000
_cell.angle_alpha   90.00
_cell.angle_beta   90.00
_cell.angle_gamma   90.00
#
_symmetry.space_group_name_H-M   'P 1'
#
loop_
_entity.id
_entity.type
_entity.pdbx_description
1 polymer ?
#
loop_
_entity_poly.entity_id
_entity_poly.type
_entity_poly.pdbx_seq_one_letter_code
_entity_poly.pdbx_strand_id
1 'polypeptide(L)'
;MEEQNKNQNLENQQQTNNQAPIPPQKNKSGLMFILILVIALLAVVTVLYINQRQTTDEIETALTAEKDSLQTHLMDLRNEYDELMTDNDSLNAQLNDEKEKIDDLLAEIKTVKATNYAKIKSLQNELGTLRAVAKSYVRQIDSLNTMNQALVAENILVKNEIQQVTKTKVELEEKNKDLS
;
A
#
# COMPACT_ATOMS: atom_id res chain seq x y z
N MET A 1 47.65 -95.75 42.87
CA MET A 1 46.26 -96.21 43.07
C MET A 1 45.40 -95.01 42.72
N GLU A 2 44.68 -94.88 41.61
CA GLU A 2 44.21 -95.79 40.56
C GLU A 2 44.17 -94.99 39.25
N GLU A 3 44.89 -95.44 38.22
CA GLU A 3 44.47 -95.24 36.84
C GLU A 3 43.30 -96.20 36.61
N GLN A 4 42.09 -95.72 36.32
CA GLN A 4 41.03 -96.46 35.62
C GLN A 4 39.75 -95.61 35.53
N ASN A 5 39.66 -94.73 34.54
CA ASN A 5 38.44 -94.63 33.73
C ASN A 5 38.72 -93.86 32.44
N LYS A 6 39.48 -94.51 31.57
CA LYS A 6 39.63 -94.15 30.18
C LYS A 6 38.58 -94.95 29.41
N ASN A 7 37.83 -94.25 28.56
CA ASN A 7 37.12 -94.82 27.40
C ASN A 7 35.99 -95.81 27.69
N GLN A 8 34.76 -95.31 27.83
CA GLN A 8 33.56 -96.02 27.35
C GLN A 8 32.34 -95.08 27.33
N ASN A 9 32.32 -94.15 26.38
CA ASN A 9 31.06 -93.78 25.72
C ASN A 9 31.39 -93.15 24.36
N LEU A 10 31.84 -94.00 23.45
CA LEU A 10 31.79 -93.75 22.02
C LEU A 10 30.31 -93.90 21.57
N GLU A 11 29.99 -93.21 20.48
CA GLU A 11 28.82 -93.47 19.63
C GLU A 11 27.46 -92.99 20.16
N ASN A 12 27.16 -91.71 19.92
CA ASN A 12 25.87 -91.40 19.31
C ASN A 12 25.93 -90.14 18.43
N GLN A 13 25.89 -90.42 17.12
CA GLN A 13 25.14 -89.70 16.10
C GLN A 13 25.77 -88.45 15.48
N GLN A 14 26.48 -88.74 14.38
CA GLN A 14 26.45 -87.93 13.18
C GLN A 14 24.99 -87.65 12.77
N GLN A 15 24.56 -86.39 12.85
CA GLN A 15 23.45 -85.87 12.04
C GLN A 15 23.88 -84.54 11.42
N THR A 16 23.86 -84.57 10.09
CA THR A 16 23.99 -83.44 9.18
C THR A 16 22.93 -82.36 9.50
N ASN A 17 23.31 -81.08 9.52
CA ASN A 17 22.32 -80.02 9.33
C ASN A 17 22.84 -79.00 8.31
N ASN A 18 22.39 -79.18 7.07
CA ASN A 18 22.42 -78.18 6.03
C ASN A 18 21.45 -77.05 6.42
N GLN A 19 21.96 -75.86 6.74
CA GLN A 19 21.16 -74.64 6.71
C GLN A 19 21.84 -73.60 5.82
N ALA A 20 21.31 -73.45 4.61
CA ALA A 20 21.44 -72.23 3.82
C ALA A 20 20.62 -71.09 4.50
N PRO A 21 20.90 -69.82 4.16
CA PRO A 21 20.99 -68.71 5.10
C PRO A 21 19.64 -68.28 5.68
N ILE A 22 19.61 -67.95 6.98
CA ILE A 22 18.46 -67.29 7.59
C ILE A 22 18.43 -65.85 7.06
N PRO A 23 17.44 -65.42 6.25
CA PRO A 23 17.34 -64.03 5.84
C PRO A 23 17.14 -63.14 7.08
N PRO A 24 17.71 -61.93 7.11
CA PRO A 24 17.60 -61.05 8.28
C PRO A 24 16.13 -60.81 8.61
N GLN A 25 15.68 -61.26 9.78
CA GLN A 25 14.32 -61.03 10.25
C GLN A 25 14.11 -59.53 10.53
N LYS A 26 13.50 -58.86 9.55
CA LYS A 26 13.11 -57.45 9.59
C LYS A 26 12.14 -57.21 10.74
N ASN A 27 12.58 -56.46 11.75
CA ASN A 27 11.83 -56.08 12.96
C ASN A 27 10.66 -55.13 12.62
N LYS A 28 9.50 -55.71 12.30
CA LYS A 28 8.26 -54.98 11.94
C LYS A 28 7.80 -53.98 13.02
N SER A 29 8.09 -54.25 14.30
CA SER A 29 7.69 -53.38 15.42
C SER A 29 8.49 -52.06 15.49
N GLY A 30 9.81 -52.10 15.21
CA GLY A 30 10.62 -50.88 15.12
C GLY A 30 10.24 -50.00 13.92
N LEU A 31 9.93 -50.63 12.79
CA LEU A 31 9.41 -49.94 11.61
C LEU A 31 8.04 -49.32 11.83
N MET A 32 7.15 -50.00 12.57
CA MET A 32 5.83 -49.47 12.92
C MET A 32 5.93 -48.27 13.86
N PHE A 33 6.86 -48.29 14.81
CA PHE A 33 7.13 -47.14 15.68
C PHE A 33 7.67 -45.94 14.89
N ILE A 34 8.64 -46.15 14.00
CA ILE A 34 9.17 -45.11 13.11
C ILE A 34 8.05 -44.52 12.23
N LEU A 35 7.16 -45.36 11.70
CA LEU A 35 6.03 -44.92 10.88
C LEU A 35 5.07 -44.00 11.65
N ILE A 36 4.73 -44.36 12.90
CA ILE A 36 3.85 -43.52 13.75
C ILE A 36 4.52 -42.17 14.04
N LEU A 37 5.83 -42.17 14.30
CA LEU A 37 6.59 -40.95 14.57
C LEU A 37 6.61 -40.02 13.35
N VAL A 38 6.80 -40.56 12.14
CA VAL A 38 6.75 -39.80 10.88
C VAL A 38 5.35 -39.20 10.66
N ILE A 39 4.27 -39.96 10.92
CA ILE A 39 2.90 -39.46 10.79
C ILE A 39 2.62 -38.31 11.78
N ALA A 40 3.07 -38.45 13.03
CA ALA A 40 2.92 -37.39 14.03
C ALA A 40 3.67 -36.11 13.61
N LEU A 41 4.88 -36.26 13.06
CA LEU A 41 5.69 -35.14 12.58
C LEU A 41 5.02 -34.44 11.37
N LEU A 42 4.46 -35.21 10.43
CA LEU A 42 3.68 -34.68 9.32
C LEU A 42 2.41 -33.94 9.79
N ALA A 43 1.73 -34.45 10.81
CA ALA A 43 0.55 -33.79 11.37
C ALA A 43 0.89 -32.42 11.98
N VAL A 44 2.01 -32.33 12.73
CA VAL A 44 2.50 -31.05 13.28
C VAL A 44 2.84 -30.06 12.17
N VAL A 45 3.59 -30.49 11.15
CA VAL A 45 3.91 -29.65 9.98
C VAL A 45 2.64 -29.18 9.27
N THR A 46 1.64 -30.05 9.13
CA THR A 46 0.36 -29.72 8.51
C THR A 46 -0.42 -28.68 9.30
N VAL A 47 -0.51 -28.82 10.63
CA VAL A 47 -1.17 -27.84 11.50
C VAL A 47 -0.45 -26.49 11.48
N LEU A 48 0.88 -26.49 11.56
CA LEU A 48 1.68 -25.26 11.45
C LEU A 48 1.50 -24.58 10.08
N TYR A 49 1.45 -25.35 9.00
CA TYR A 49 1.19 -24.85 7.64
C TYR A 49 -0.21 -24.24 7.51
N ILE A 50 -1.25 -24.89 8.06
CA ILE A 50 -2.63 -24.37 8.03
C ILE A 50 -2.74 -23.07 8.84
N ASN A 51 -2.17 -23.01 10.05
CA ASN A 51 -2.21 -21.82 10.89
C ASN A 51 -1.45 -20.65 10.25
N GLN A 52 -0.27 -20.91 9.68
CA GLN A 52 0.50 -19.91 8.93
C GLN A 52 -0.29 -19.36 7.72
N ARG A 53 -1.04 -20.22 7.04
CA ARG A 53 -1.80 -19.84 5.84
C ARG A 53 -3.00 -18.96 6.18
N GLN A 54 -3.74 -19.26 7.24
CA GLN A 54 -4.86 -18.42 7.71
C GLN A 54 -4.39 -17.01 8.06
N THR A 55 -3.29 -16.87 8.82
CA THR A 55 -2.72 -15.55 9.13
C THR A 55 -2.21 -14.82 7.89
N THR A 56 -1.65 -15.55 6.92
CA THR A 56 -1.18 -14.95 5.66
C THR A 56 -2.34 -14.43 4.83
N ASP A 57 -3.43 -15.18 4.70
CA ASP A 57 -4.62 -14.80 3.94
C ASP A 57 -5.32 -13.56 4.54
N GLU A 58 -5.41 -13.48 5.87
CA GLU A 58 -5.94 -12.30 6.59
C GLU A 58 -5.09 -11.05 6.34
N ILE A 59 -3.76 -11.17 6.42
CA ILE A 59 -2.83 -10.05 6.18
C ILE A 59 -2.89 -9.62 4.71
N GLU A 60 -2.91 -10.54 3.76
CA GLU A 60 -3.02 -10.22 2.33
C GLU A 60 -4.35 -9.51 2.02
N THR A 61 -5.44 -9.93 2.66
CA THR A 61 -6.75 -9.28 2.54
C THR A 61 -6.70 -7.85 3.08
N ALA A 62 -6.12 -7.65 4.27
CA ALA A 62 -6.00 -6.31 4.86
C ALA A 62 -5.12 -5.38 4.02
N LEU A 63 -3.99 -5.87 3.51
CA LEU A 63 -3.11 -5.10 2.62
C LEU A 63 -3.78 -4.77 1.29
N THR A 64 -4.62 -5.68 0.77
CA THR A 64 -5.40 -5.42 -0.45
C THR A 64 -6.43 -4.31 -0.20
N ALA A 65 -7.13 -4.35 0.93
CA ALA A 65 -8.05 -3.29 1.32
C ALA A 65 -7.35 -1.93 1.51
N GLU A 66 -6.16 -1.91 2.11
CA GLU A 66 -5.35 -0.69 2.25
C GLU A 66 -4.92 -0.13 0.89
N LYS A 67 -4.49 -1.00 -0.03
CA LYS A 67 -4.16 -0.63 -1.41
C LYS A 67 -5.38 -0.03 -2.13
N ASP A 68 -6.54 -0.66 -2.02
CA ASP A 68 -7.76 -0.20 -2.67
C ASP A 68 -8.23 1.15 -2.10
N SER A 69 -8.16 1.32 -0.77
CA SER A 69 -8.42 2.61 -0.12
C SER A 69 -7.47 3.71 -0.60
N LEU A 70 -6.17 3.41 -0.73
CA LEU A 70 -5.20 4.36 -1.26
C LEU A 70 -5.52 4.74 -2.71
N GLN A 71 -5.95 3.79 -3.54
CA GLN A 71 -6.36 4.07 -4.91
C GLN A 71 -7.56 5.02 -4.95
N THR A 72 -8.58 4.79 -4.11
CA THR A 72 -9.73 5.69 -3.99
C THR A 72 -9.29 7.09 -3.56
N HIS A 73 -8.44 7.20 -2.54
CA HIS A 73 -7.94 8.50 -2.08
C HIS A 73 -7.14 9.28 -3.13
N LEU A 74 -6.40 8.58 -4.01
CA LEU A 74 -5.71 9.20 -5.14
C LEU A 74 -6.70 9.69 -6.20
N MET A 75 -7.77 8.94 -6.47
CA MET A 75 -8.85 9.37 -7.37
C MET A 75 -9.59 10.59 -6.81
N ASP A 76 -9.91 10.57 -5.51
CA ASP A 76 -10.54 11.70 -4.84
C ASP A 76 -9.65 12.93 -4.92
N LEU A 77 -8.36 12.79 -4.61
CA LEU A 77 -7.41 13.91 -4.71
C LEU A 77 -7.31 14.43 -6.14
N ARG A 78 -7.31 13.55 -7.15
CA ARG A 78 -7.33 13.98 -8.55
C ARG A 78 -8.54 14.88 -8.84
N ASN A 79 -9.72 14.48 -8.38
CA ASN A 79 -10.94 15.25 -8.56
C ASN A 79 -10.89 16.57 -7.78
N GLU A 80 -10.34 16.58 -6.56
CA GLU A 80 -10.12 17.80 -5.79
C GLU A 80 -9.26 18.79 -6.60
N TYR A 81 -8.21 18.34 -7.29
CA TYR A 81 -7.41 19.21 -8.16
C TYR A 81 -8.18 19.74 -9.38
N ASP A 82 -9.11 18.95 -9.94
CA ASP A 82 -10.00 19.43 -11.01
C ASP A 82 -10.91 20.56 -10.52
N GLU A 83 -11.40 20.47 -9.28
CA GLU A 83 -12.23 21.50 -8.66
C GLU A 83 -11.45 22.80 -8.34
N LEU A 84 -10.12 22.73 -8.24
CA LEU A 84 -9.26 23.91 -7.99
C LEU A 84 -8.91 24.70 -9.25
N MET A 85 -9.30 24.25 -10.44
CA MET A 85 -9.03 24.99 -11.68
C MET A 85 -9.74 26.35 -11.67
N THR A 86 -9.04 27.38 -12.14
CA THR A 86 -9.52 28.78 -12.15
C THR A 86 -9.33 29.42 -13.52
N ASP A 87 -9.57 30.72 -13.66
CA ASP A 87 -9.22 31.46 -14.89
C ASP A 87 -7.74 31.88 -14.95
N ASN A 88 -6.90 31.42 -14.01
CA ASN A 88 -5.48 31.75 -13.97
C ASN A 88 -4.65 30.67 -14.67
N ASP A 89 -4.19 30.97 -15.90
CA ASP A 89 -3.41 30.03 -16.73
C ASP A 89 -2.14 29.50 -16.04
N SER A 90 -1.41 30.35 -15.32
CA SER A 90 -0.17 29.95 -14.64
C SER A 90 -0.43 29.01 -13.47
N LEU A 91 -1.50 29.25 -12.71
CA LEU A 91 -1.91 28.38 -11.62
C LEU A 91 -2.45 27.05 -12.17
N ASN A 92 -3.25 27.10 -13.23
CA ASN A 92 -3.77 25.90 -13.89
C ASN A 92 -2.66 25.02 -14.46
N ALA A 93 -1.59 25.60 -15.00
CA ALA A 93 -0.42 24.85 -15.43
C ALA A 93 0.20 24.06 -14.26
N GLN A 94 0.41 24.71 -13.11
CA GLN A 94 0.94 24.05 -11.91
C GLN A 94 -0.01 22.96 -11.37
N LEU A 95 -1.32 23.22 -11.39
CA LEU A 95 -2.32 22.22 -10.99
C LEU A 95 -2.29 21.00 -11.93
N ASN A 96 -2.12 21.21 -13.24
CA ASN A 96 -2.01 20.12 -14.21
C ASN A 96 -0.74 19.28 -14.01
N ASP A 97 0.40 19.92 -13.71
CA ASP A 97 1.65 19.19 -13.42
C ASP A 97 1.50 18.28 -12.20
N GLU A 98 0.84 18.75 -11.13
CA GLU A 98 0.58 17.91 -9.95
C GLU A 98 -0.46 16.81 -10.22
N LYS A 99 -1.45 17.09 -11.09
CA LYS A 99 -2.42 16.08 -11.54
C LYS A 99 -1.77 14.95 -12.34
N GLU A 100 -0.78 15.26 -13.18
CA GLU A 100 -0.02 14.25 -13.91
C GLU A 100 0.72 13.33 -12.93
N LYS A 101 1.31 13.88 -11.87
CA LYS A 101 1.92 13.07 -10.80
C LYS A 101 0.89 12.17 -10.12
N ILE A 102 -0.33 12.65 -9.85
CA ILE A 102 -1.40 11.80 -9.30
C ILE A 102 -1.75 10.66 -10.26
N ASP A 103 -1.80 10.94 -11.57
CA ASP A 103 -2.06 9.92 -12.60
C ASP A 103 -0.96 8.85 -12.64
N ASP A 104 0.30 9.25 -12.49
CA ASP A 104 1.43 8.34 -12.38
C ASP A 104 1.32 7.45 -11.12
N LEU A 105 0.97 8.02 -9.97
CA LEU A 105 0.74 7.25 -8.74
C LEU A 105 -0.44 6.27 -8.88
N LEU A 106 -1.50 6.68 -9.58
CA LEU A 106 -2.65 5.82 -9.90
C LEU A 106 -2.28 4.69 -10.85
N ALA A 107 -1.39 4.92 -11.82
CA ALA A 107 -0.88 3.88 -12.69
C ALA A 107 0.00 2.91 -11.90
N GLU A 108 0.88 3.45 -11.05
CA GLU A 108 1.81 2.65 -10.26
C GLU A 108 1.06 1.75 -9.25
N ILE A 109 0.12 2.30 -8.48
CA ILE A 109 -0.61 1.52 -7.47
C ILE A 109 -1.39 0.36 -8.09
N LYS A 110 -1.90 0.50 -9.32
CA LYS A 110 -2.61 -0.59 -10.02
C LYS A 110 -1.69 -1.79 -10.30
N THR A 111 -0.40 -1.55 -10.48
CA THR A 111 0.59 -2.60 -10.80
C THR A 111 1.29 -3.17 -9.57
N VAL A 112 1.35 -2.41 -8.47
CA VAL A 112 1.99 -2.82 -7.23
C VAL A 112 1.17 -3.91 -6.54
N LYS A 113 1.85 -4.99 -6.14
CA LYS A 113 1.24 -6.05 -5.31
C LYS A 113 0.90 -5.48 -3.93
N ALA A 114 -0.27 -5.82 -3.41
CA ALA A 114 -0.71 -5.43 -2.07
C ALA A 114 0.31 -5.82 -0.97
N THR A 115 0.99 -6.96 -1.15
CA THR A 115 2.03 -7.45 -0.23
C THR A 115 3.30 -6.59 -0.20
N ASN A 116 3.50 -5.66 -1.14
CA ASN A 116 4.63 -4.75 -1.15
C ASN A 116 4.33 -3.51 -0.28
N TYR A 117 4.33 -3.71 1.04
CA TYR A 117 4.03 -2.67 2.02
C TYR A 117 4.94 -1.44 1.90
N ALA A 118 6.24 -1.63 1.68
CA ALA A 118 7.17 -0.51 1.54
C ALA A 118 6.79 0.42 0.38
N LYS A 119 6.36 -0.15 -0.75
CA LYS A 119 5.94 0.64 -1.89
C LYS A 119 4.59 1.32 -1.66
N ILE A 120 3.60 0.59 -1.13
CA ILE A 120 2.30 1.18 -0.74
C ILE A 120 2.52 2.36 0.23
N LYS A 121 3.42 2.21 1.21
CA LYS A 121 3.74 3.27 2.16
C LYS A 121 4.38 4.49 1.50
N SER A 122 5.26 4.31 0.52
CA SER A 122 5.81 5.43 -0.27
C SER A 122 4.71 6.21 -0.97
N LEU A 123 3.81 5.49 -1.67
CA LEU A 123 2.69 6.09 -2.39
C LEU A 123 1.74 6.86 -1.44
N GLN A 124 1.51 6.35 -0.23
CA GLN A 124 0.76 7.08 0.81
C GLN A 124 1.44 8.39 1.23
N ASN A 125 2.77 8.40 1.34
CA ASN A 125 3.52 9.61 1.70
C ASN A 125 3.43 10.64 0.57
N GLU A 126 3.58 10.20 -0.68
CA GLU A 126 3.47 11.06 -1.87
C GLU A 126 2.06 11.67 -2.00
N LEU A 127 1.01 10.89 -1.75
CA LEU A 127 -0.37 11.39 -1.60
C LEU A 127 -0.47 12.48 -0.52
N GLY A 128 0.19 12.28 0.63
CA GLY A 128 0.23 13.26 1.71
C GLY A 128 0.87 14.58 1.30
N THR A 129 1.98 14.52 0.55
CA THR A 129 2.65 15.69 -0.01
C THR A 129 1.76 16.42 -1.02
N LEU A 130 1.13 15.70 -1.94
CA LEU A 130 0.24 16.28 -2.94
C LEU A 130 -0.99 16.94 -2.31
N ARG A 131 -1.53 16.40 -1.21
CA ARG A 131 -2.58 17.06 -0.41
C ARG A 131 -2.11 18.35 0.26
N ALA A 132 -0.87 18.37 0.76
CA ALA A 132 -0.31 19.59 1.35
C ALA A 132 -0.13 20.70 0.30
N VAL A 133 0.28 20.31 -0.91
CA VAL A 133 0.39 21.21 -2.08
C VAL A 133 -1.00 21.73 -2.48
N ALA A 134 -2.02 20.87 -2.57
CA ALA A 134 -3.40 21.28 -2.85
C ALA A 134 -3.91 22.35 -1.86
N LYS A 135 -3.68 22.15 -0.55
CA LYS A 135 -4.01 23.14 0.49
C LYS A 135 -3.26 24.47 0.32
N SER A 136 -2.08 24.47 -0.28
CA SER A 136 -1.37 25.69 -0.64
C SER A 136 -2.04 26.40 -1.82
N TYR A 137 -2.48 25.66 -2.83
CA TYR A 137 -3.21 26.23 -3.96
C TYR A 137 -4.56 26.82 -3.54
N VAL A 138 -5.33 26.14 -2.67
CA VAL A 138 -6.57 26.70 -2.10
C VAL A 138 -6.32 28.08 -1.49
N ARG A 139 -5.29 28.22 -0.65
CA ARG A 139 -4.95 29.52 -0.03
C ARG A 139 -4.55 30.58 -1.05
N GLN A 140 -3.86 30.19 -2.13
CA GLN A 140 -3.50 31.11 -3.20
C GLN A 140 -4.73 31.58 -3.98
N ILE A 141 -5.65 30.67 -4.30
CA ILE A 141 -6.93 30.98 -4.95
C ILE A 141 -7.75 31.95 -4.08
N ASP A 142 -7.88 31.66 -2.79
CA ASP A 142 -8.60 32.53 -1.85
C ASP A 142 -7.98 33.93 -1.80
N SER A 143 -6.64 34.02 -1.75
CA SER A 143 -5.92 35.30 -1.76
C SER A 143 -6.16 36.08 -3.05
N LEU A 144 -6.11 35.41 -4.21
CA LEU A 144 -6.36 36.02 -5.51
C LEU A 144 -7.81 36.52 -5.62
N ASN A 145 -8.78 35.71 -5.20
CA ASN A 145 -10.19 36.09 -5.19
C ASN A 145 -10.45 37.29 -4.27
N THR A 146 -9.86 37.29 -3.07
CA THR A 146 -9.95 38.40 -2.11
C THR A 146 -9.39 39.69 -2.71
N MET A 147 -8.21 39.61 -3.34
CA MET A 147 -7.59 40.75 -4.01
C MET A 147 -8.44 41.26 -5.18
N ASN A 148 -9.00 40.36 -5.98
CA ASN A 148 -9.87 40.71 -7.10
C ASN A 148 -11.12 41.47 -6.61
N GLN A 149 -11.78 41.00 -5.54
CA GLN A 149 -12.93 41.69 -4.95
C GLN A 149 -12.57 43.10 -4.44
N ALA A 150 -11.42 43.25 -3.78
CA ALA A 150 -10.95 44.54 -3.32
C ALA A 150 -10.69 45.51 -4.50
N LEU A 151 -10.04 45.04 -5.56
CA LEU A 151 -9.78 45.83 -6.77
C LEU A 151 -11.08 46.23 -7.49
N VAL A 152 -12.07 45.34 -7.55
CA VAL A 152 -13.38 45.65 -8.13
C VAL A 152 -14.09 46.75 -7.31
N ALA A 153 -14.06 46.66 -5.98
CA ALA A 153 -14.62 47.67 -5.11
C ALA A 153 -13.93 49.04 -5.28
N GLU A 154 -12.60 49.05 -5.33
CA GLU A 154 -11.81 50.25 -5.58
C GLU A 154 -12.12 50.86 -6.96
N ASN A 155 -12.24 50.02 -8.00
CA ASN A 155 -12.57 50.48 -9.35
C ASN A 155 -13.94 51.18 -9.40
N ILE A 156 -14.93 50.65 -8.68
CA ILE A 156 -16.27 51.27 -8.57
C ILE A 156 -16.18 52.62 -7.87
N LEU A 157 -15.45 52.71 -6.75
CA LEU A 157 -15.26 53.96 -6.01
C LEU A 157 -14.60 55.03 -6.88
N VAL A 158 -13.48 54.70 -7.53
CA VAL A 158 -12.75 55.62 -8.41
C VAL A 158 -13.63 56.10 -9.57
N LYS A 159 -14.41 55.21 -10.20
CA LYS A 159 -15.34 55.60 -11.26
C LYS A 159 -16.41 56.58 -10.77
N ASN A 160 -16.95 56.36 -9.58
CA ASN A 160 -17.95 57.26 -8.98
C ASN A 160 -17.34 58.63 -8.66
N GLU A 161 -16.12 58.68 -8.12
CA GLU A 161 -15.39 59.93 -7.86
C GLU A 161 -15.13 60.71 -9.16
N ILE A 162 -14.67 60.03 -10.22
CA ILE A 162 -14.44 60.64 -11.54
C ILE A 162 -15.75 61.24 -12.09
N GLN A 163 -16.88 60.53 -11.95
CA GLN A 163 -18.18 61.04 -12.40
C GLN A 163 -18.61 62.29 -11.63
N GLN A 164 -18.42 62.32 -10.30
CA GLN A 164 -18.73 63.49 -9.48
C GLN A 164 -17.86 64.68 -9.85
N VAL A 165 -16.54 64.49 -9.96
CA VAL A 165 -15.60 65.54 -10.36
C VAL A 165 -15.94 66.08 -11.74
N THR A 166 -16.27 65.20 -12.70
CA THR A 166 -16.68 65.61 -14.05
C THR A 166 -17.96 66.44 -14.01
N LYS A 167 -18.96 66.03 -13.22
CA LYS A 167 -20.22 66.77 -13.06
C LYS A 167 -19.97 68.16 -12.48
N THR A 168 -19.23 68.25 -11.36
CA THR A 168 -18.89 69.53 -10.73
C THR A 168 -18.08 70.42 -11.67
N LYS A 169 -17.16 69.86 -12.46
CA LYS A 169 -16.41 70.62 -13.47
C LYS A 169 -17.33 71.23 -14.51
N VAL A 170 -18.27 70.46 -15.07
CA VAL A 170 -19.25 70.95 -16.05
C VAL A 170 -20.11 72.06 -15.45
N GLU A 171 -20.62 71.86 -14.22
CA GLU A 171 -21.41 72.87 -13.51
C GLU A 171 -20.63 74.18 -13.29
N LEU A 172 -19.35 74.09 -12.93
CA LEU A 172 -18.48 75.27 -12.75
C LEU A 172 -18.16 75.98 -14.07
N GLU A 173 -17.96 75.23 -15.16
CA GLU A 173 -17.72 75.79 -16.49
C GLU A 173 -18.97 76.52 -17.03
N GLU A 174 -20.16 75.95 -16.83
CA GLU A 174 -21.43 76.61 -17.18
C GLU A 174 -21.60 77.90 -16.39
N LYS A 175 -21.41 77.85 -15.06
CA LYS A 175 -21.55 79.04 -14.21
C LYS A 175 -20.55 80.15 -14.57
N ASN A 176 -19.32 79.79 -14.96
CA ASN A 176 -18.32 80.78 -15.41
C ASN A 176 -18.68 81.44 -16.74
N LYS A 177 -19.35 80.71 -17.66
CA LYS A 177 -19.85 81.28 -18.91
C LYS A 177 -20.98 82.27 -18.67
N ASP A 178 -21.90 81.98 -17.76
CA ASP A 178 -23.01 82.89 -17.42
C ASP A 178 -22.55 84.20 -16.76
N LEU A 179 -21.34 84.21 -16.17
CA LEU A 179 -20.74 85.36 -15.48
C LEU A 179 -19.83 86.22 -16.38
N SER A 180 -19.56 85.80 -17.62
CA SER A 180 -18.68 86.48 -18.59
C SER A 180 -19.48 87.17 -19.69
#